data_AF-A0A7Y6AD64-F1
#
_entry.id   AF-A0A7Y6AD64-F1
#
_cell.length_a   1.000
_cell.length_b   1.000
_cell.length_c   1.000
_cell.angle_alpha   90.00
_cell.angle_beta   90.00
_cell.angle_gamma   90.00
#
_symmetry.space_group_name_H-M   'P 1'
#
loop_
_entity.id
_entity.type
_entity.pdbx_description
1 polymer ?
#
loop_
_entity_poly.entity_id
_entity_poly.type
_entity_poly.pdbx_seq_one_letter_code
_entity_poly.pdbx_strand_id
1 'polypeptide(L)'
;MPLRQAQPRQTPPRQTQPPDRRPPYRPPAVYQTPSRPSRVDRRRQLRAGRRGRGRLFAVIGCLVAFAVGAAYVLIYHRPDQSPESATVASANPCAAQRAPVKVATTPDFAPVVASVADRVNEARGCAAVEVAGRSPAELLGALRAGTEPAPDLWIADSSMRLQEAAAALGDRNPYPLTGVPVAFTPLVVAVPEPVASAQKWFERPPDWPTLLNRIDDRTLPKFTVSSTRTTEGLLGVVAVSAAMARANADPTVAAMKTFAFRSNITDAETPAAALLAKSSGMGDGRQILDEVGAFVVTEQALWQYDSEHPVVPYVPLYPSGTLVQADFPAVLSQAAAADKGTAERVNEVVNALRSPDGVKAVTAAGFRGPDQQPPASPAPTVRFAPPTPMTAPQGDLSQVAKMVQAWSDYKPMPFRVLILVDGSGSMNEPVKGKGGKTKADIMRESSVETTQLLGRTTEVGIRDFAVSPTQKGPWVERVPLGALEQRVGADTRKEVVVKTLTGFTPENGAGTPLYRTVLDAVADAQKQYNAAAFNQIFLLTDGKDEDTPFSMSKQAFLTQLQKLQNPQKPLPIFAVGYGANADMATLTDIAKTTGGLAVPSSDPGDLIKAIAQILVHVRPTG
;
A
#
# COMPACT_ATOMS: atom_id res chain seq x y z
N MET A 1 34.98 26.53 -54.26
CA MET A 1 34.71 27.96 -54.59
C MET A 1 33.50 28.01 -55.51
N PRO A 2 32.62 29.03 -55.44
CA PRO A 2 32.79 30.35 -54.81
C PRO A 2 31.86 30.53 -53.59
N LEU A 3 32.34 30.92 -52.41
CA LEU A 3 32.60 32.31 -51.98
C LEU A 3 31.49 33.29 -52.35
N ARG A 4 30.57 33.54 -51.40
CA ARG A 4 29.74 34.74 -51.38
C ARG A 4 29.93 35.47 -50.05
N GLN A 5 30.17 36.76 -50.22
CA GLN A 5 30.72 37.72 -49.27
C GLN A 5 29.77 38.07 -48.12
N ALA A 6 30.40 38.37 -46.99
CA ALA A 6 29.79 38.91 -45.79
C ALA A 6 29.28 40.34 -46.00
N GLN A 7 28.08 40.64 -45.48
CA GLN A 7 27.60 41.99 -45.20
C GLN A 7 27.66 42.25 -43.69
N PRO A 8 28.08 43.44 -43.25
CA PRO A 8 28.23 43.75 -41.83
C PRO A 8 26.89 44.05 -41.17
N ARG A 9 26.59 43.36 -40.06
CA ARG A 9 25.45 43.66 -39.18
C ARG A 9 25.72 44.96 -38.42
N GLN A 10 24.84 45.94 -38.65
CA GLN A 10 24.78 47.20 -37.91
C GLN A 10 24.40 46.95 -36.44
N THR A 11 25.13 47.61 -35.55
CA THR A 11 24.94 47.61 -34.10
C THR A 11 23.79 48.57 -33.73
N PRO A 12 22.78 48.15 -32.96
CA PRO A 12 21.81 49.09 -32.38
C PRO A 12 22.41 49.81 -31.15
N PRO A 13 21.96 51.04 -30.84
CA PRO A 13 22.62 51.92 -29.87
C PRO A 13 22.38 51.51 -28.42
N ARG A 14 23.40 51.82 -27.61
CA ARG A 14 23.53 51.64 -26.16
C ARG A 14 22.46 52.48 -25.43
N GLN A 15 21.46 51.83 -24.84
CA GLN A 15 20.55 52.49 -23.90
C GLN A 15 21.29 52.81 -22.59
N THR A 16 21.32 54.09 -22.23
CA THR A 16 21.83 54.61 -20.97
C THR A 16 20.83 54.32 -19.84
N GLN A 17 21.28 53.56 -18.85
CA GLN A 17 20.56 53.27 -17.61
C GLN A 17 20.59 54.51 -16.68
N PRO A 18 19.47 54.95 -16.10
CA PRO A 18 19.46 55.95 -15.03
C PRO A 18 19.84 55.30 -13.67
N PRO A 19 20.36 56.08 -12.70
CA PRO A 19 20.97 55.54 -11.49
C PRO A 19 19.96 55.04 -10.44
N ASP A 20 20.42 54.03 -9.72
CA ASP A 20 19.90 53.36 -8.53
C ASP A 20 18.99 54.19 -7.61
N ARG A 21 17.74 53.74 -7.43
CA ARG A 21 16.89 54.10 -6.27
C ARG A 21 16.80 52.90 -5.33
N ARG A 22 17.47 53.00 -4.20
CA ARG A 22 17.32 52.07 -3.06
C ARG A 22 15.89 52.10 -2.52
N PRO A 23 15.27 50.96 -2.20
CA PRO A 23 13.97 50.93 -1.52
C PRO A 23 14.12 51.32 -0.03
N PRO A 24 13.09 51.95 0.58
CA PRO A 24 13.15 52.35 1.98
C PRO A 24 13.02 51.14 2.93
N TYR A 25 13.82 51.20 3.99
CA TYR A 25 13.88 50.28 5.13
C TYR A 25 12.53 50.16 5.85
N ARG A 26 11.99 48.95 6.01
CA ARG A 26 10.84 48.63 6.88
C ARG A 26 11.34 48.08 8.23
N PRO A 27 10.93 48.65 9.38
CA PRO A 27 11.22 48.06 10.68
C PRO A 27 10.37 46.80 10.93
N PRO A 28 10.83 45.85 11.78
CA PRO A 28 10.13 44.60 12.06
C PRO A 28 8.88 44.83 12.94
N ALA A 29 7.85 44.03 12.67
CA ALA A 29 6.57 44.06 13.38
C ALA A 29 6.70 43.56 14.83
N VAL A 30 6.21 44.37 15.77
CA VAL A 30 6.07 44.05 17.19
C VAL A 30 4.89 43.08 17.37
N TYR A 31 5.14 41.95 18.02
CA TYR A 31 4.11 41.02 18.48
C TYR A 31 3.18 41.70 19.50
N GLN A 32 1.90 41.88 19.16
CA GLN A 32 0.85 42.21 20.12
C GLN A 32 0.00 40.98 20.40
N THR A 33 -0.13 40.66 21.68
CA THR A 33 -0.96 39.58 22.24
C THR A 33 -2.45 39.84 22.02
N PRO A 34 -3.28 38.80 21.83
CA PRO A 34 -4.69 38.98 21.50
C PRO A 34 -5.51 39.38 22.74
N SER A 35 -6.15 40.54 22.65
CA SER A 35 -7.13 41.04 23.61
C SER A 35 -8.55 40.53 23.26
N ARG A 36 -9.32 40.19 24.31
CA ARG A 36 -10.70 39.66 24.25
C ARG A 36 -11.66 40.60 23.51
N PRO A 37 -12.62 40.09 22.72
CA PRO A 37 -13.57 40.94 22.01
C PRO A 37 -14.67 41.49 22.95
N SER A 38 -14.90 42.80 22.85
CA SER A 38 -15.93 43.54 23.57
C SER A 38 -17.29 43.54 22.83
N ARG A 39 -18.36 43.81 23.61
CA ARG A 39 -19.79 43.50 23.35
C ARG A 39 -20.50 44.29 22.22
N VAL A 40 -19.79 44.92 21.27
CA VAL A 40 -20.44 45.87 20.34
C VAL A 40 -20.63 45.36 18.91
N ASP A 41 -19.99 44.27 18.49
CA ASP A 41 -20.18 43.71 17.12
C ASP A 41 -21.34 42.71 16.97
N ARG A 42 -22.14 42.52 18.02
CA ARG A 42 -23.24 41.53 18.03
C ARG A 42 -24.56 42.04 17.45
N ARG A 43 -24.60 43.21 16.78
CA ARG A 43 -25.85 43.82 16.27
C ARG A 43 -25.86 44.26 14.80
N ARG A 44 -24.87 43.90 13.97
CA ARG A 44 -24.85 44.24 12.53
C ARG A 44 -24.88 43.09 11.52
N GLN A 45 -25.17 41.85 11.95
CA GLN A 45 -25.32 40.70 11.02
C GLN A 45 -26.72 40.04 11.03
N LEU A 46 -27.74 40.66 11.63
CA LEU A 46 -29.10 40.06 11.69
C LEU A 46 -30.12 40.62 10.69
N ARG A 47 -29.73 41.39 9.67
CA ARG A 47 -30.66 41.84 8.61
C ARG A 47 -30.02 41.91 7.21
N ALA A 48 -29.82 40.74 6.64
CA ALA A 48 -29.89 40.47 5.19
C ALA A 48 -30.29 38.98 5.08
N GLY A 49 -31.57 38.64 4.89
CA GLY A 49 -32.29 38.86 3.64
C GLY A 49 -32.11 37.63 2.74
N ARG A 50 -32.63 36.46 3.13
CA ARG A 50 -34.00 36.02 2.76
C ARG A 50 -34.17 35.83 1.24
N ARG A 51 -33.54 34.80 0.67
CA ARG A 51 -33.94 34.10 -0.57
C ARG A 51 -33.35 32.69 -0.53
N GLY A 52 -34.20 31.66 -0.52
CA GLY A 52 -33.75 30.25 -0.49
C GLY A 52 -34.58 29.27 0.34
N ARG A 53 -35.66 29.72 1.00
CA ARG A 53 -36.53 28.85 1.83
C ARG A 53 -37.77 28.28 1.12
N GLY A 54 -37.91 28.50 -0.19
CA GLY A 54 -39.05 28.02 -0.99
C GLY A 54 -38.89 26.65 -1.64
N ARG A 55 -37.69 26.05 -1.65
CA ARG A 55 -37.44 24.75 -2.30
C ARG A 55 -37.38 23.55 -1.36
N LEU A 56 -37.25 23.78 -0.04
CA LEU A 56 -37.16 22.70 0.95
C LEU A 56 -38.55 22.19 1.41
N PHE A 57 -39.58 23.04 1.37
CA PHE A 57 -40.94 22.64 1.79
C PHE A 57 -41.73 21.88 0.71
N ALA A 58 -41.37 22.02 -0.58
CA ALA A 58 -41.99 21.26 -1.65
C ALA A 58 -41.54 19.78 -1.64
N VAL A 59 -40.28 19.51 -1.31
CA VAL A 59 -39.73 18.15 -1.27
C VAL A 59 -40.26 17.35 -0.07
N ILE A 60 -40.43 18.00 1.09
CA ILE A 60 -41.00 17.35 2.28
C ILE A 60 -42.51 17.11 2.11
N GLY A 61 -43.24 18.01 1.44
CA GLY A 61 -44.66 17.82 1.14
C GLY A 61 -44.92 16.62 0.22
N CYS A 62 -44.10 16.41 -0.80
CA CYS A 62 -44.24 15.25 -1.70
C CYS A 62 -43.95 13.92 -1.01
N LEU A 63 -42.98 13.86 -0.08
CA LEU A 63 -42.66 12.64 0.67
C LEU A 63 -43.76 12.25 1.66
N VAL A 64 -44.40 13.24 2.32
CA VAL A 64 -45.52 12.96 3.24
C VAL A 64 -46.78 12.55 2.46
N ALA A 65 -47.05 13.15 1.30
CA ALA A 65 -48.16 12.74 0.45
C ALA A 65 -47.98 11.31 -0.11
N PHE A 66 -46.74 10.91 -0.44
CA PHE A 66 -46.45 9.55 -0.89
C PHE A 66 -46.57 8.51 0.23
N ALA A 67 -46.12 8.85 1.45
CA ALA A 67 -46.26 7.97 2.62
C ALA A 67 -47.72 7.79 3.06
N VAL A 68 -48.53 8.86 3.00
CA VAL A 68 -49.97 8.79 3.33
C VAL A 68 -50.75 8.08 2.22
N GLY A 69 -50.38 8.25 0.95
CA GLY A 69 -50.97 7.52 -0.18
C GLY A 69 -50.67 6.01 -0.14
N ALA A 70 -49.43 5.63 0.18
CA ALA A 70 -49.05 4.23 0.32
C ALA A 70 -49.74 3.54 1.52
N ALA A 71 -49.92 4.27 2.63
CA ALA A 71 -50.69 3.78 3.77
C ALA A 71 -52.20 3.66 3.46
N TYR A 72 -52.76 4.59 2.66
CA TYR A 72 -54.17 4.55 2.26
C TYR A 72 -54.49 3.35 1.34
N VAL A 73 -53.58 3.02 0.41
CA VAL A 73 -53.73 1.84 -0.48
C VAL A 73 -53.61 0.52 0.29
N LEU A 74 -52.72 0.44 1.30
CA LEU A 74 -52.59 -0.76 2.15
C LEU A 74 -53.75 -0.95 3.13
N ILE A 75 -54.48 0.11 3.49
CA ILE A 75 -55.62 0.05 4.40
C ILE A 75 -56.94 -0.23 3.65
N TYR A 76 -57.10 0.24 2.41
CA TYR A 76 -58.35 0.11 1.64
C TYR A 76 -58.37 -0.99 0.56
N HIS A 77 -57.24 -1.59 0.20
CA HIS A 77 -57.22 -2.82 -0.63
C HIS A 77 -56.95 -4.07 0.22
N ARG A 78 -57.84 -4.33 1.18
CA ARG A 78 -58.00 -5.69 1.72
C ARG A 78 -58.92 -6.47 0.78
N PRO A 79 -58.52 -7.66 0.28
CA PRO A 79 -59.45 -8.53 -0.42
C PRO A 79 -60.55 -9.01 0.53
N ASP A 80 -61.79 -9.03 0.01
CA ASP A 80 -63.01 -9.46 0.70
C ASP A 80 -62.81 -10.78 1.46
N GLN A 81 -63.12 -10.77 2.76
CA GLN A 81 -63.40 -11.98 3.52
C GLN A 81 -64.89 -12.32 3.36
N SER A 82 -65.17 -13.50 2.81
CA SER A 82 -66.46 -14.20 2.93
C SER A 82 -66.23 -15.55 3.64
N PRO A 83 -67.26 -16.12 4.28
CA PRO A 83 -67.14 -16.69 5.62
C PRO A 83 -66.61 -18.12 5.66
N GLU A 84 -65.98 -18.40 6.81
CA GLU A 84 -65.75 -19.68 7.46
C GLU A 84 -66.40 -20.90 6.78
N SER A 85 -65.57 -21.64 6.04
CA SER A 85 -65.81 -23.06 5.77
C SER A 85 -64.68 -23.82 6.45
N ALA A 86 -65.07 -24.67 7.40
CA ALA A 86 -64.18 -25.51 8.18
C ALA A 86 -63.31 -26.37 7.25
N THR A 87 -62.04 -25.98 7.09
CA THR A 87 -61.00 -26.87 6.60
C THR A 87 -60.13 -27.26 7.79
N VAL A 88 -60.15 -28.57 8.05
CA VAL A 88 -59.24 -29.32 8.92
C VAL A 88 -57.92 -28.59 9.07
N ALA A 89 -57.54 -28.27 10.31
CA ALA A 89 -56.21 -27.79 10.62
C ALA A 89 -55.19 -28.81 10.10
N SER A 90 -54.63 -28.58 8.91
CA SER A 90 -53.32 -29.12 8.62
C SER A 90 -52.43 -28.46 9.67
N ALA A 91 -51.90 -29.26 10.59
CA ALA A 91 -50.85 -28.80 11.48
C ALA A 91 -49.84 -28.04 10.62
N ASN A 92 -49.73 -26.72 10.84
CA ASN A 92 -48.78 -25.92 10.09
C ASN A 92 -47.40 -26.55 10.36
N PRO A 93 -46.73 -27.18 9.38
CA PRO A 93 -45.50 -27.93 9.64
C PRO A 93 -44.38 -27.02 10.18
N CYS A 94 -44.57 -25.71 10.04
CA CYS A 94 -43.75 -24.65 10.60
C CYS A 94 -43.97 -24.37 12.10
N ALA A 95 -44.99 -24.91 12.77
CA ALA A 95 -45.22 -24.62 14.20
C ALA A 95 -44.19 -25.28 15.14
N ALA A 96 -43.37 -26.21 14.63
CA ALA A 96 -42.24 -26.81 15.35
C ALA A 96 -40.89 -26.12 15.05
N GLN A 97 -40.90 -24.92 14.47
CA GLN A 97 -39.73 -24.25 13.89
C GLN A 97 -38.57 -24.06 14.88
N ARG A 98 -37.46 -24.77 14.61
CA ARG A 98 -36.12 -24.41 15.07
C ARG A 98 -35.74 -23.04 14.50
N ALA A 99 -34.86 -22.32 15.19
CA ALA A 99 -34.31 -21.06 14.69
C ALA A 99 -33.70 -21.24 13.28
N PRO A 100 -33.83 -20.23 12.39
CA PRO A 100 -33.24 -20.28 11.06
C PRO A 100 -31.72 -20.40 11.14
N VAL A 101 -31.13 -21.09 10.16
CA VAL A 101 -29.68 -21.14 9.96
C VAL A 101 -29.22 -19.77 9.50
N LYS A 102 -28.29 -19.16 10.25
CA LYS A 102 -27.71 -17.87 9.91
C LYS A 102 -26.50 -18.05 9.01
N VAL A 103 -26.59 -17.51 7.80
CA VAL A 103 -25.51 -17.54 6.81
C VAL A 103 -24.97 -16.14 6.63
N ALA A 104 -23.66 -15.97 6.79
CA ALA A 104 -22.97 -14.74 6.45
C ALA A 104 -22.05 -14.94 5.25
N THR A 105 -22.05 -14.00 4.32
CA THR A 105 -21.11 -13.93 3.20
C THR A 105 -20.90 -12.48 2.76
N THR A 106 -20.06 -12.24 1.77
CA THR A 106 -19.81 -10.89 1.26
C THR A 106 -21.01 -10.31 0.51
N PRO A 107 -21.17 -8.97 0.45
CA PRO A 107 -22.31 -8.34 -0.20
C PRO A 107 -22.48 -8.68 -1.68
N ASP A 108 -21.38 -8.95 -2.39
CA ASP A 108 -21.36 -9.38 -3.80
C ASP A 108 -21.81 -10.83 -4.01
N PHE A 109 -21.60 -11.73 -3.02
CA PHE A 109 -22.02 -13.13 -3.10
C PHE A 109 -23.37 -13.40 -2.42
N ALA A 110 -23.83 -12.52 -1.52
CA ALA A 110 -25.08 -12.67 -0.79
C ALA A 110 -26.32 -12.87 -1.70
N PRO A 111 -26.49 -12.16 -2.84
CA PRO A 111 -27.62 -12.40 -3.74
C PRO A 111 -27.65 -13.83 -4.32
N VAL A 112 -26.48 -14.41 -4.61
CA VAL A 112 -26.36 -15.79 -5.09
C VAL A 112 -26.82 -16.76 -4.00
N VAL A 113 -26.31 -16.58 -2.77
CA VAL A 113 -26.66 -17.43 -1.63
C VAL A 113 -28.14 -17.29 -1.27
N ALA A 114 -28.71 -16.08 -1.32
CA ALA A 114 -30.13 -15.85 -1.09
C ALA A 114 -30.99 -16.59 -2.13
N SER A 115 -30.66 -16.50 -3.42
CA SER A 115 -31.40 -17.21 -4.47
C SER A 115 -31.42 -18.74 -4.28
N VAL A 116 -30.34 -19.30 -3.72
CA VAL A 116 -30.22 -20.72 -3.40
C VAL A 116 -30.99 -21.05 -2.13
N ALA A 117 -30.88 -20.21 -1.10
CA ALA A 117 -31.59 -20.34 0.16
C ALA A 117 -33.11 -20.32 -0.04
N ASP A 118 -33.63 -19.49 -0.95
CA ASP A 118 -35.05 -19.45 -1.29
C ASP A 118 -35.55 -20.80 -1.81
N ARG A 119 -34.79 -21.46 -2.69
CA ARG A 119 -35.13 -22.81 -3.18
C ARG A 119 -35.11 -23.87 -2.08
N VAL A 120 -34.14 -23.77 -1.15
CA VAL A 120 -34.07 -24.67 0.02
C VAL A 120 -35.28 -24.44 0.94
N ASN A 121 -35.64 -23.18 1.19
CA ASN A 121 -36.78 -22.80 2.01
C ASN A 121 -38.10 -23.26 1.39
N GLU A 122 -38.27 -23.12 0.06
CA GLU A 122 -39.43 -23.61 -0.69
C GLU A 122 -39.57 -25.13 -0.59
N ALA A 123 -38.48 -25.88 -0.78
CA ALA A 123 -38.47 -27.34 -0.68
C ALA A 123 -38.82 -27.84 0.74
N ARG A 124 -38.51 -27.05 1.76
CA ARG A 124 -38.79 -27.34 3.18
C ARG A 124 -40.14 -26.80 3.66
N GLY A 125 -40.74 -25.87 2.92
CA GLY A 125 -41.99 -25.19 3.28
C GLY A 125 -41.89 -24.21 4.45
N CYS A 126 -40.68 -23.82 4.91
CA CYS A 126 -40.45 -22.91 6.03
C CYS A 126 -39.16 -22.07 5.82
N ALA A 127 -39.07 -20.89 6.45
CA ALA A 127 -37.87 -20.03 6.44
C ALA A 127 -36.71 -20.64 7.26
N ALA A 128 -36.01 -21.59 6.67
CA ALA A 128 -34.95 -22.38 7.29
C ALA A 128 -33.57 -21.70 7.26
N VAL A 129 -33.38 -20.72 6.38
CA VAL A 129 -32.08 -20.08 6.11
C VAL A 129 -32.26 -18.56 6.03
N GLU A 130 -31.43 -17.83 6.77
CA GLU A 130 -31.34 -16.37 6.74
C GLU A 130 -29.95 -15.97 6.24
N VAL A 131 -29.87 -15.13 5.20
CA VAL A 131 -28.62 -14.72 4.55
C VAL A 131 -28.33 -13.25 4.84
N ALA A 132 -27.12 -12.97 5.32
CA ALA A 132 -26.64 -11.62 5.55
C ALA A 132 -25.39 -11.31 4.71
N GLY A 133 -25.47 -10.26 3.90
CA GLY A 133 -24.31 -9.66 3.24
C GLY A 133 -23.52 -8.79 4.21
N ARG A 134 -22.33 -9.23 4.60
CA ARG A 134 -21.43 -8.56 5.55
C ARG A 134 -20.06 -8.39 4.91
N SER A 135 -19.45 -7.22 5.04
CA SER A 135 -18.05 -7.09 4.59
C SER A 135 -17.14 -7.99 5.45
N PRO A 136 -16.04 -8.55 4.90
CA PRO A 136 -15.15 -9.43 5.66
C PRO A 136 -14.62 -8.79 6.95
N ALA A 137 -14.24 -7.51 6.88
CA ALA A 137 -13.74 -6.76 8.02
C ALA A 137 -14.81 -6.49 9.09
N GLU A 138 -16.06 -6.29 8.70
CA GLU A 138 -17.17 -6.05 9.62
C GLU A 138 -17.49 -7.31 10.44
N LEU A 139 -17.62 -8.47 9.77
CA LEU A 139 -17.86 -9.73 10.47
C LEU A 139 -16.69 -10.09 11.40
N LEU A 140 -15.45 -9.97 10.92
CA LEU A 140 -14.27 -10.21 11.76
C LEU A 140 -14.20 -9.24 12.95
N GLY A 141 -14.56 -7.97 12.74
CA GLY A 141 -14.66 -6.97 13.80
C GLY A 141 -15.68 -7.34 14.87
N ALA A 142 -16.89 -7.76 14.47
CA ALA A 142 -17.95 -8.19 15.38
C ALA A 142 -17.55 -9.43 16.18
N LEU A 143 -16.92 -10.42 15.53
CA LEU A 143 -16.41 -11.63 16.19
C LEU A 143 -15.29 -11.30 17.19
N ARG A 144 -14.35 -10.41 16.84
CA ARG A 144 -13.27 -9.97 17.73
C ARG A 144 -13.81 -9.27 18.97
N ALA A 145 -14.82 -8.41 18.79
CA ALA A 145 -15.44 -7.64 19.85
C ALA A 145 -16.42 -8.47 20.71
N GLY A 146 -16.88 -9.63 20.20
CA GLY A 146 -17.88 -10.46 20.86
C GLY A 146 -19.26 -9.78 20.95
N THR A 147 -19.55 -8.83 20.06
CA THR A 147 -20.80 -8.06 20.07
C THR A 147 -21.98 -8.80 19.46
N GLU A 148 -21.71 -9.82 18.65
CA GLU A 148 -22.71 -10.65 17.96
C GLU A 148 -22.31 -12.14 18.02
N PRO A 149 -23.27 -13.08 18.05
CA PRO A 149 -22.97 -14.49 17.93
C PRO A 149 -22.44 -14.82 16.53
N ALA A 150 -21.55 -15.80 16.45
CA ALA A 150 -21.04 -16.29 15.17
C ALA A 150 -22.18 -16.88 14.31
N PRO A 151 -22.29 -16.49 13.02
CA PRO A 151 -23.17 -17.17 12.06
C PRO A 151 -22.96 -18.69 12.05
N ASP A 152 -24.02 -19.45 11.80
CA ASP A 152 -23.95 -20.90 11.70
C ASP A 152 -23.06 -21.34 10.53
N LEU A 153 -23.21 -20.66 9.38
CA LEU A 153 -22.39 -20.81 8.19
C LEU A 153 -21.74 -19.47 7.83
N TRP A 154 -20.42 -19.48 7.67
CA TRP A 154 -19.71 -18.39 7.04
C TRP A 154 -19.18 -18.85 5.68
N ILE A 155 -19.61 -18.18 4.62
CA ILE A 155 -18.96 -18.29 3.31
C ILE A 155 -18.00 -17.10 3.22
N ALA A 156 -16.76 -17.33 3.65
CA ALA A 156 -15.73 -16.29 3.69
C ALA A 156 -15.37 -15.84 2.28
N ASP A 157 -14.78 -14.65 2.12
CA ASP A 157 -14.29 -14.17 0.83
C ASP A 157 -13.08 -14.95 0.33
N SER A 158 -12.25 -15.44 1.25
CA SER A 158 -11.11 -16.28 0.91
C SER A 158 -10.65 -17.18 2.07
N SER A 159 -9.95 -18.26 1.74
CA SER A 159 -9.21 -19.07 2.72
C SER A 159 -8.18 -18.22 3.48
N MET A 160 -7.62 -17.18 2.86
CA MET A 160 -6.72 -16.24 3.55
C MET A 160 -7.45 -15.46 4.66
N ARG A 161 -8.72 -15.12 4.47
CA ARG A 161 -9.52 -14.47 5.52
C ARG A 161 -9.77 -15.39 6.70
N LEU A 162 -9.96 -16.69 6.47
CA LEU A 162 -10.08 -17.67 7.56
C LEU A 162 -8.80 -17.72 8.39
N GLN A 163 -7.63 -17.68 7.73
CA GLN A 163 -6.33 -17.61 8.43
C GLN A 163 -6.18 -16.31 9.23
N GLU A 164 -6.55 -15.17 8.64
CA GLU A 164 -6.54 -13.89 9.34
C GLU A 164 -7.47 -13.92 10.57
N ALA A 165 -8.69 -14.45 10.41
CA ALA A 165 -9.66 -14.58 11.49
C ALA A 165 -9.18 -15.51 12.62
N ALA A 166 -8.49 -16.59 12.28
CA ALA A 166 -7.90 -17.46 13.29
C ALA A 166 -6.76 -16.79 14.06
N ALA A 167 -5.84 -16.12 13.37
CA ALA A 167 -4.76 -15.36 14.00
C ALA A 167 -5.30 -14.25 14.90
N ALA A 168 -6.40 -13.62 14.47
CA ALA A 168 -7.11 -12.56 15.17
C ALA A 168 -7.83 -13.00 16.45
N LEU A 169 -8.50 -14.15 16.40
CA LEU A 169 -9.41 -14.61 17.46
C LEU A 169 -8.72 -15.58 18.43
N GLY A 170 -7.63 -16.22 18.00
CA GLY A 170 -6.92 -17.23 18.78
C GLY A 170 -7.84 -18.39 19.16
N ASP A 171 -7.78 -18.81 20.42
CA ASP A 171 -8.60 -19.90 20.96
C ASP A 171 -10.12 -19.63 20.90
N ARG A 172 -10.53 -18.37 20.69
CA ARG A 172 -11.94 -18.00 20.55
C ARG A 172 -12.46 -18.14 19.11
N ASN A 173 -11.62 -18.56 18.16
CA ASN A 173 -12.03 -18.70 16.76
C ASN A 173 -13.12 -19.78 16.62
N PRO A 174 -14.36 -19.44 16.21
CA PRO A 174 -15.45 -20.39 16.13
C PRO A 174 -15.46 -21.19 14.82
N TYR A 175 -14.54 -20.92 13.89
CA TYR A 175 -14.53 -21.53 12.54
C TYR A 175 -13.27 -22.35 12.28
N PRO A 176 -13.36 -23.41 11.47
CA PRO A 176 -12.18 -24.12 10.97
C PRO A 176 -11.36 -23.26 10.00
N LEU A 177 -10.10 -23.64 9.79
CA LEU A 177 -9.16 -22.97 8.88
C LEU A 177 -9.36 -23.32 7.40
N THR A 178 -10.17 -24.35 7.13
CA THR A 178 -10.45 -24.86 5.79
C THR A 178 -11.95 -25.08 5.63
N GLY A 179 -12.44 -24.83 4.42
CA GLY A 179 -13.85 -24.99 4.07
C GLY A 179 -14.03 -25.59 2.69
N VAL A 180 -15.28 -25.71 2.28
CA VAL A 180 -15.65 -26.21 0.95
C VAL A 180 -15.80 -25.01 0.00
N PRO A 181 -14.94 -24.85 -1.02
CA PRO A 181 -15.10 -23.77 -2.00
C PRO A 181 -16.43 -23.90 -2.76
N VAL A 182 -17.20 -22.82 -2.82
CA VAL A 182 -18.48 -22.78 -3.56
C VAL A 182 -18.45 -21.85 -4.78
N ALA A 183 -17.49 -20.94 -4.85
CA ALA A 183 -17.30 -20.03 -5.97
C ALA A 183 -15.83 -19.58 -6.02
N PHE A 184 -15.38 -19.10 -7.17
CA PHE A 184 -14.05 -18.54 -7.33
C PHE A 184 -14.09 -17.21 -8.09
N THR A 185 -13.22 -16.28 -7.75
CA THR A 185 -12.95 -15.08 -8.55
C THR A 185 -11.46 -14.77 -8.52
N PRO A 186 -10.75 -14.90 -9.65
CA PRO A 186 -9.36 -14.46 -9.76
C PRO A 186 -9.18 -13.00 -9.37
N LEU A 187 -7.99 -12.68 -8.88
CA LEU A 187 -7.54 -11.31 -8.71
C LEU A 187 -6.90 -10.83 -10.03
N VAL A 188 -7.30 -9.64 -10.47
CA VAL A 188 -6.82 -9.03 -11.70
C VAL A 188 -6.38 -7.60 -11.44
N VAL A 189 -5.57 -7.04 -12.34
CA VAL A 189 -5.31 -5.61 -12.41
C VAL A 189 -6.22 -5.04 -13.49
N ALA A 190 -7.20 -4.23 -13.08
CA ALA A 190 -8.05 -3.49 -14.00
C ALA A 190 -7.24 -2.37 -14.66
N VAL A 191 -7.21 -2.37 -16.00
CA VAL A 191 -6.63 -1.29 -16.80
C VAL A 191 -7.64 -0.82 -17.86
N PRO A 192 -7.76 0.49 -18.16
CA PRO A 192 -8.62 0.95 -19.25
C PRO A 192 -8.24 0.29 -20.58
N GLU A 193 -9.21 -0.22 -21.33
CA GLU A 193 -8.96 -0.98 -22.57
C GLU A 193 -8.05 -0.23 -23.57
N PRO A 194 -8.25 1.07 -23.87
CA PRO A 194 -7.41 1.78 -24.83
C PRO A 194 -5.94 1.84 -24.41
N VAL A 195 -5.67 1.87 -23.10
CA VAL A 195 -4.32 1.87 -22.53
C VAL A 195 -3.69 0.50 -22.66
N ALA A 196 -4.42 -0.56 -22.32
CA ALA A 196 -3.93 -1.93 -22.43
C ALA A 196 -3.61 -2.30 -23.89
N SER A 197 -4.46 -1.89 -24.84
CA SER A 197 -4.26 -2.04 -26.28
C SER A 197 -3.01 -1.32 -26.76
N ALA A 198 -2.83 -0.03 -26.39
CA ALA A 198 -1.66 0.75 -26.77
C ALA A 198 -0.33 0.14 -26.26
N GLN A 199 -0.37 -0.54 -25.10
CA GLN A 199 0.80 -1.18 -24.50
C GLN A 199 1.00 -2.65 -24.90
N LYS A 200 0.13 -3.21 -25.76
CA LYS A 200 0.20 -4.62 -26.20
C LYS A 200 0.10 -5.63 -25.05
N TRP A 201 -0.60 -5.27 -23.98
CA TRP A 201 -0.69 -6.10 -22.77
C TRP A 201 -1.54 -7.35 -22.96
N PHE A 202 -2.39 -7.40 -23.99
CA PHE A 202 -3.11 -8.62 -24.36
C PHE A 202 -2.19 -9.70 -24.94
N GLU A 203 -1.13 -9.30 -25.66
CA GLU A 203 -0.16 -10.26 -26.21
C GLU A 203 0.95 -10.59 -25.20
N ARG A 204 1.33 -9.61 -24.37
CA ARG A 204 2.42 -9.72 -23.39
C ARG A 204 1.99 -9.11 -22.06
N PRO A 205 1.23 -9.84 -21.24
CA PRO A 205 0.79 -9.34 -19.95
C PRO A 205 2.01 -9.08 -19.05
N PRO A 206 2.10 -7.91 -18.41
CA PRO A 206 3.20 -7.61 -17.50
C PRO A 206 3.13 -8.52 -16.26
N ASP A 207 4.29 -8.90 -15.71
CA ASP A 207 4.39 -9.47 -14.37
C ASP A 207 4.36 -8.35 -13.30
N TRP A 208 4.27 -8.73 -12.02
CA TRP A 208 4.28 -7.76 -10.91
C TRP A 208 5.54 -6.87 -10.87
N PRO A 209 6.77 -7.38 -11.08
CA PRO A 209 7.96 -6.53 -11.21
C PRO A 209 7.87 -5.51 -12.35
N THR A 210 7.34 -5.91 -13.51
CA THR A 210 7.13 -4.99 -14.64
C THR A 210 6.12 -3.91 -14.27
N LEU A 211 5.02 -4.27 -13.61
CA LEU A 211 4.04 -3.28 -13.11
C LEU A 211 4.70 -2.28 -12.15
N LEU A 212 5.54 -2.74 -11.22
CA LEU A 212 6.29 -1.85 -10.32
C LEU A 212 7.13 -0.83 -11.11
N ASN A 213 7.90 -1.30 -12.09
CA ASN A 213 8.71 -0.43 -12.93
C ASN A 213 7.87 0.61 -13.70
N ARG A 214 6.66 0.23 -14.16
CA ARG A 214 5.72 1.13 -14.85
C ARG A 214 5.13 2.18 -13.92
N ILE A 215 4.98 1.87 -12.63
CA ILE A 215 4.55 2.84 -11.62
C ILE A 215 5.69 3.82 -11.34
N ASP A 216 6.92 3.30 -11.20
CA ASP A 216 8.12 4.09 -10.96
C ASP A 216 8.43 5.06 -12.12
N ASP A 217 8.33 4.58 -13.37
CA ASP A 217 8.61 5.36 -14.60
C ASP A 217 7.46 6.29 -15.05
N ARG A 218 6.33 6.30 -14.32
CA ARG A 218 5.10 7.08 -14.61
C ARG A 218 4.31 6.65 -15.85
N THR A 219 4.60 5.50 -16.47
CA THR A 219 3.72 4.92 -17.49
C THR A 219 2.35 4.56 -16.89
N LEU A 220 2.34 4.08 -15.64
CA LEU A 220 1.15 3.94 -14.79
C LEU A 220 1.22 5.01 -13.69
N PRO A 221 0.67 6.22 -13.93
CA PRO A 221 0.84 7.35 -13.02
C PRO A 221 0.15 7.16 -11.67
N LYS A 222 -0.90 6.33 -11.64
CA LYS A 222 -1.64 5.90 -10.46
C LYS A 222 -1.84 4.39 -10.49
N PHE A 223 -1.58 3.76 -9.35
CA PHE A 223 -1.83 2.34 -9.15
C PHE A 223 -2.36 2.11 -7.74
N THR A 224 -3.49 1.42 -7.63
CA THR A 224 -4.14 1.20 -6.32
C THR A 224 -4.18 -0.28 -5.96
N VAL A 225 -3.80 -0.59 -4.71
CA VAL A 225 -4.22 -1.81 -4.02
C VAL A 225 -5.02 -1.35 -2.81
N SER A 226 -6.28 -1.78 -2.73
CA SER A 226 -7.19 -1.41 -1.64
C SER A 226 -6.69 -1.86 -0.27
N SER A 227 -7.34 -1.36 0.77
CA SER A 227 -7.11 -1.75 2.16
C SER A 227 -7.26 -3.27 2.33
N THR A 228 -6.43 -3.89 3.17
CA THR A 228 -6.50 -5.33 3.50
C THR A 228 -7.82 -5.76 4.16
N ARG A 229 -8.64 -4.78 4.53
CA ARG A 229 -10.04 -4.96 4.98
C ARG A 229 -10.97 -5.41 3.86
N THR A 230 -10.65 -5.15 2.60
CA THR A 230 -11.39 -5.64 1.43
C THR A 230 -10.77 -6.95 0.93
N THR A 231 -11.52 -7.69 0.11
CA THR A 231 -11.08 -8.97 -0.46
C THR A 231 -9.93 -8.77 -1.43
N GLU A 232 -10.08 -7.83 -2.37
CA GLU A 232 -9.07 -7.52 -3.37
C GLU A 232 -7.82 -6.88 -2.76
N GLY A 233 -7.97 -6.11 -1.68
CA GLY A 233 -6.85 -5.54 -0.94
C GLY A 233 -6.02 -6.62 -0.25
N LEU A 234 -6.66 -7.50 0.55
CA LEU A 234 -5.97 -8.60 1.23
C LEU A 234 -5.22 -9.49 0.23
N LEU A 235 -5.93 -9.98 -0.80
CA LEU A 235 -5.36 -10.86 -1.80
C LEU A 235 -4.33 -10.15 -2.69
N GLY A 236 -4.46 -8.84 -2.90
CA GLY A 236 -3.46 -8.01 -3.58
C GLY A 236 -2.11 -8.01 -2.88
N VAL A 237 -2.10 -7.89 -1.55
CA VAL A 237 -0.85 -8.00 -0.78
C VAL A 237 -0.23 -9.38 -0.94
N VAL A 238 -1.04 -10.45 -0.89
CA VAL A 238 -0.57 -11.82 -1.09
C VAL A 238 0.05 -11.99 -2.48
N ALA A 239 -0.60 -11.47 -3.52
CA ALA A 239 -0.14 -11.57 -4.90
C ALA A 239 1.20 -10.84 -5.09
N VAL A 240 1.29 -9.58 -4.67
CA VAL A 240 2.53 -8.80 -4.75
C VAL A 240 3.65 -9.50 -3.97
N SER A 241 3.38 -9.94 -2.74
CA SER A 241 4.39 -10.56 -1.87
C SER A 241 4.92 -11.87 -2.45
N ALA A 242 4.03 -12.74 -2.94
CA ALA A 242 4.41 -14.00 -3.57
C ALA A 242 5.19 -13.77 -4.86
N ALA A 243 4.80 -12.78 -5.66
CA ALA A 243 5.50 -12.45 -6.89
C ALA A 243 6.91 -11.88 -6.62
N MET A 244 7.06 -11.02 -5.61
CA MET A 244 8.37 -10.52 -5.20
C MET A 244 9.25 -11.64 -4.63
N ALA A 245 8.69 -12.56 -3.84
CA ALA A 245 9.43 -13.72 -3.34
C ALA A 245 9.90 -14.64 -4.47
N ARG A 246 9.09 -14.83 -5.51
CA ARG A 246 9.47 -15.63 -6.69
C ARG A 246 10.55 -14.95 -7.54
N ALA A 247 10.46 -13.63 -7.70
CA ALA A 247 11.38 -12.85 -8.52
C ALA A 247 12.74 -12.59 -7.85
N ASN A 248 12.88 -12.85 -6.55
CA ASN A 248 14.10 -12.54 -5.80
C ASN A 248 14.47 -13.70 -4.86
N ALA A 249 15.66 -14.27 -5.04
CA ALA A 249 16.13 -15.39 -4.22
C ALA A 249 16.35 -15.02 -2.74
N ASP A 250 16.65 -13.75 -2.46
CA ASP A 250 16.82 -13.25 -1.09
C ASP A 250 15.47 -12.78 -0.52
N PRO A 251 14.99 -13.37 0.60
CA PRO A 251 13.68 -13.05 1.16
C PRO A 251 13.60 -11.62 1.70
N THR A 252 14.71 -11.02 2.12
CA THR A 252 14.74 -9.64 2.60
C THR A 252 14.64 -8.66 1.44
N VAL A 253 15.32 -8.95 0.32
CA VAL A 253 15.18 -8.17 -0.93
C VAL A 253 13.75 -8.28 -1.47
N ALA A 254 13.13 -9.46 -1.42
CA ALA A 254 11.73 -9.65 -1.77
C ALA A 254 10.80 -8.76 -0.91
N ALA A 255 10.97 -8.80 0.42
CA ALA A 255 10.21 -7.97 1.34
C ALA A 255 10.40 -6.46 1.05
N MET A 256 11.63 -6.02 0.81
CA MET A 256 11.93 -4.63 0.44
C MET A 256 11.18 -4.21 -0.84
N LYS A 257 11.16 -5.05 -1.88
CA LYS A 257 10.44 -4.75 -3.14
C LYS A 257 8.92 -4.75 -2.96
N THR A 258 8.37 -5.65 -2.14
CA THR A 258 6.95 -5.60 -1.73
C THR A 258 6.62 -4.25 -1.09
N PHE A 259 7.52 -3.77 -0.23
CA PHE A 259 7.39 -2.50 0.47
C PHE A 259 7.65 -1.26 -0.40
N ALA A 260 8.47 -1.37 -1.44
CA ALA A 260 8.63 -0.35 -2.47
C ALA A 260 7.34 -0.24 -3.30
N PHE A 261 6.74 -1.38 -3.67
CA PHE A 261 5.42 -1.42 -4.29
C PHE A 261 4.38 -0.71 -3.41
N ARG A 262 4.29 -1.08 -2.13
CA ARG A 262 3.38 -0.43 -1.16
C ARG A 262 3.54 1.09 -1.10
N SER A 263 4.78 1.58 -1.17
CA SER A 263 5.09 3.01 -1.05
C SER A 263 4.68 3.84 -2.28
N ASN A 264 4.55 3.19 -3.44
CA ASN A 264 4.17 3.83 -4.69
C ASN A 264 2.65 3.73 -4.98
N ILE A 265 1.89 3.01 -4.15
CA ILE A 265 0.44 2.91 -4.28
C ILE A 265 -0.23 4.23 -3.94
N THR A 266 -1.20 4.59 -4.77
CA THR A 266 -2.13 5.71 -4.56
C THR A 266 -3.46 5.21 -3.99
N ASP A 267 -4.22 6.09 -3.34
CA ASP A 267 -5.61 5.81 -2.94
C ASP A 267 -5.80 4.50 -2.13
N ALA A 268 -4.80 4.10 -1.31
CA ALA A 268 -4.74 2.78 -0.65
C ALA A 268 -5.95 2.42 0.24
N GLU A 269 -6.71 3.41 0.73
CA GLU A 269 -7.91 3.17 1.54
C GLU A 269 -9.20 3.13 0.70
N THR A 270 -9.11 3.36 -0.62
CA THR A 270 -10.26 3.40 -1.52
C THR A 270 -10.58 1.99 -2.03
N PRO A 271 -11.79 1.45 -1.79
CA PRO A 271 -12.20 0.16 -2.34
C PRO A 271 -12.24 0.18 -3.87
N ALA A 272 -11.96 -0.95 -4.52
CA ALA A 272 -11.94 -1.04 -5.98
C ALA A 272 -13.30 -0.68 -6.61
N ALA A 273 -14.41 -1.04 -5.95
CA ALA A 273 -15.75 -0.66 -6.39
C ALA A 273 -15.95 0.86 -6.49
N ALA A 274 -15.33 1.65 -5.60
CA ALA A 274 -15.40 3.11 -5.66
C ALA A 274 -14.54 3.69 -6.81
N LEU A 275 -13.42 3.04 -7.15
CA LEU A 275 -12.61 3.39 -8.31
C LEU A 275 -13.35 3.10 -9.62
N LEU A 276 -14.00 1.94 -9.72
CA LEU A 276 -14.88 1.57 -10.83
C LEU A 276 -16.03 2.58 -10.96
N ALA A 277 -16.75 2.88 -9.88
CA ALA A 277 -17.84 3.87 -9.89
C ALA A 277 -17.37 5.28 -10.30
N LYS A 278 -16.16 5.69 -9.91
CA LYS A 278 -15.57 6.97 -10.33
C LYS A 278 -15.33 7.03 -11.85
N SER A 279 -15.00 5.89 -12.46
CA SER A 279 -14.66 5.80 -13.88
C SER A 279 -15.86 5.71 -14.83
N SER A 280 -17.03 5.26 -14.35
CA SER A 280 -18.19 4.93 -15.22
C SER A 280 -18.72 6.12 -16.05
N GLY A 281 -18.52 7.35 -15.57
CA GLY A 281 -18.91 8.58 -16.27
C GLY A 281 -17.83 9.18 -17.18
N MET A 282 -16.63 8.58 -17.25
CA MET A 282 -15.50 9.11 -18.01
C MET A 282 -15.45 8.49 -19.41
N GLY A 283 -15.32 9.34 -20.44
CA GLY A 283 -15.32 8.92 -21.85
C GLY A 283 -13.94 8.75 -22.49
N ASP A 284 -12.86 9.05 -21.76
CA ASP A 284 -11.50 9.03 -22.29
C ASP A 284 -10.58 8.14 -21.44
N GLY A 285 -10.00 7.12 -22.07
CA GLY A 285 -9.15 6.14 -21.38
C GLY A 285 -7.87 6.74 -20.79
N ARG A 286 -7.34 7.82 -21.37
CA ARG A 286 -6.16 8.50 -20.83
C ARG A 286 -6.50 9.31 -19.58
N GLN A 287 -7.63 10.03 -19.60
CA GLN A 287 -8.16 10.70 -18.43
C GLN A 287 -8.41 9.71 -17.29
N ILE A 288 -9.02 8.56 -17.57
CA ILE A 288 -9.24 7.51 -16.57
C ILE A 288 -7.90 7.04 -15.98
N LEU A 289 -6.88 6.81 -16.81
CA LEU A 289 -5.56 6.42 -16.33
C LEU A 289 -4.90 7.49 -15.43
N ASP A 290 -5.03 8.76 -15.77
CA ASP A 290 -4.42 9.86 -15.01
C ASP A 290 -5.21 10.16 -13.71
N GLU A 291 -6.54 10.03 -13.71
CA GLU A 291 -7.40 10.38 -12.57
C GLU A 291 -7.74 9.22 -11.63
N VAL A 292 -7.90 8.01 -12.15
CA VAL A 292 -8.28 6.78 -11.43
C VAL A 292 -7.11 5.80 -11.39
N GLY A 293 -6.46 5.58 -12.53
CA GLY A 293 -5.33 4.67 -12.65
C GLY A 293 -5.71 3.21 -12.91
N ALA A 294 -4.70 2.36 -12.83
CA ALA A 294 -4.85 0.91 -12.77
C ALA A 294 -5.03 0.48 -11.31
N PHE A 295 -5.75 -0.61 -11.05
CA PHE A 295 -5.93 -1.07 -9.68
C PHE A 295 -6.23 -2.55 -9.59
N VAL A 296 -5.91 -3.12 -8.44
CA VAL A 296 -6.21 -4.51 -8.12
C VAL A 296 -7.69 -4.65 -7.79
N VAL A 297 -8.36 -5.62 -8.43
CA VAL A 297 -9.79 -5.90 -8.27
C VAL A 297 -10.08 -7.39 -8.43
N THR A 298 -11.22 -7.85 -7.93
CA THR A 298 -11.73 -9.19 -8.27
C THR A 298 -12.24 -9.22 -9.71
N GLU A 299 -12.02 -10.34 -10.39
CA GLU A 299 -12.57 -10.59 -11.73
C GLU A 299 -14.08 -10.35 -11.77
N GLN A 300 -14.81 -10.82 -10.75
CA GLN A 300 -16.26 -10.68 -10.67
C GLN A 300 -16.70 -9.21 -10.56
N ALA A 301 -16.03 -8.37 -9.76
CA ALA A 301 -16.39 -6.96 -9.65
C ALA A 301 -16.11 -6.21 -10.96
N LEU A 302 -15.06 -6.58 -11.68
CA LEU A 302 -14.78 -6.05 -13.01
C LEU A 302 -15.84 -6.48 -14.03
N TRP A 303 -16.24 -7.76 -13.99
CA TRP A 303 -17.29 -8.30 -14.83
C TRP A 303 -18.63 -7.58 -14.61
N GLN A 304 -18.98 -7.29 -13.35
CA GLN A 304 -20.19 -6.51 -13.01
C GLN A 304 -20.12 -5.10 -13.61
N TYR A 305 -18.99 -4.42 -13.45
CA TYR A 305 -18.78 -3.09 -14.03
C TYR A 305 -18.93 -3.09 -15.56
N ASP A 306 -18.30 -4.03 -16.27
CA ASP A 306 -18.38 -4.08 -17.74
C ASP A 306 -19.78 -4.50 -18.23
N SER A 307 -20.56 -5.22 -17.40
CA SER A 307 -21.96 -5.58 -17.67
C SER A 307 -22.90 -4.38 -17.66
N GLU A 308 -22.50 -3.27 -17.03
CA GLU A 308 -23.24 -2.00 -17.07
C GLU A 308 -22.95 -1.19 -18.36
N HIS A 309 -22.12 -1.72 -19.27
CA HIS A 309 -21.76 -1.10 -20.54
C HIS A 309 -21.17 0.33 -20.40
N PRO A 310 -20.05 0.48 -19.67
CA PRO A 310 -19.36 1.75 -19.54
C PRO A 310 -18.85 2.25 -20.90
N VAL A 311 -18.68 3.57 -21.03
CA VAL A 311 -18.16 4.19 -22.27
C VAL A 311 -16.75 3.67 -22.58
N VAL A 312 -15.91 3.56 -21.54
CA VAL A 312 -14.58 2.96 -21.63
C VAL A 312 -14.56 1.73 -20.72
N PRO A 313 -14.52 0.51 -21.27
CA PRO A 313 -14.41 -0.69 -20.46
C PRO A 313 -13.01 -0.78 -19.82
N TYR A 314 -12.95 -1.47 -18.70
CA TYR A 314 -11.68 -1.94 -18.17
C TYR A 314 -11.42 -3.36 -18.69
N VAL A 315 -10.15 -3.74 -18.80
CA VAL A 315 -9.77 -5.12 -19.10
C VAL A 315 -9.05 -5.76 -17.91
N PRO A 316 -9.29 -7.07 -17.68
CA PRO A 316 -8.55 -7.81 -16.67
C PRO A 316 -7.15 -8.10 -17.19
N LEU A 317 -6.13 -7.50 -16.58
CA LEU A 317 -4.77 -8.01 -16.70
C LEU A 317 -4.55 -9.06 -15.61
N TYR A 318 -4.03 -10.21 -16.00
CA TYR A 318 -3.61 -11.27 -15.09
C TYR A 318 -2.09 -11.23 -15.00
N PRO A 319 -1.50 -10.62 -13.95
CA PRO A 319 -0.05 -10.56 -13.85
C PRO A 319 0.54 -11.96 -13.82
N SER A 320 1.48 -12.23 -14.72
CA SER A 320 2.08 -13.56 -14.81
C SER A 320 2.90 -13.90 -13.55
N GLY A 321 3.03 -15.20 -13.26
CA GLY A 321 3.89 -15.69 -12.18
C GLY A 321 3.19 -16.02 -10.85
N THR A 322 1.94 -15.59 -10.62
CA THR A 322 1.12 -15.97 -9.45
C THR A 322 -0.37 -15.85 -9.76
N LEU A 323 -1.16 -16.91 -9.53
CA LEU A 323 -2.62 -16.79 -9.47
C LEU A 323 -3.10 -16.73 -8.04
N VAL A 324 -3.55 -15.54 -7.64
CA VAL A 324 -4.31 -15.37 -6.40
C VAL A 324 -5.77 -15.22 -6.77
N GLN A 325 -6.64 -15.92 -6.05
CA GLN A 325 -8.08 -15.83 -6.24
C GLN A 325 -8.80 -15.91 -4.90
N ALA A 326 -9.96 -15.27 -4.83
CA ALA A 326 -10.93 -15.53 -3.77
C ALA A 326 -11.65 -16.84 -4.10
N ASP A 327 -11.73 -17.74 -3.12
CA ASP A 327 -12.18 -19.14 -3.26
C ASP A 327 -13.46 -19.46 -2.48
N PHE A 328 -14.10 -18.44 -1.91
CA PHE A 328 -15.37 -18.52 -1.20
C PHE A 328 -15.58 -19.80 -0.37
N PRO A 329 -14.71 -20.12 0.60
CA PRO A 329 -14.84 -21.34 1.38
C PRO A 329 -16.05 -21.25 2.32
N ALA A 330 -16.99 -22.18 2.17
CA ALA A 330 -18.08 -22.40 3.10
C ALA A 330 -17.56 -23.15 4.34
N VAL A 331 -17.65 -22.51 5.51
CA VAL A 331 -17.24 -23.07 6.81
C VAL A 331 -18.38 -23.04 7.83
N LEU A 332 -18.63 -24.20 8.42
CA LEU A 332 -19.58 -24.39 9.50
C LEU A 332 -18.94 -23.95 10.84
N SER A 333 -19.67 -23.20 11.67
CA SER A 333 -19.18 -22.87 13.01
C SER A 333 -19.15 -24.11 13.91
N GLN A 334 -18.25 -24.14 14.90
CA GLN A 334 -18.14 -25.26 15.84
C GLN A 334 -19.46 -25.50 16.61
N ALA A 335 -20.17 -24.43 16.98
CA ALA A 335 -21.47 -24.53 17.63
C ALA A 335 -22.53 -25.15 16.71
N ALA A 336 -22.58 -24.73 15.44
CA ALA A 336 -23.49 -25.29 14.45
C ALA A 336 -23.15 -26.75 14.09
N ALA A 337 -21.86 -27.11 14.12
CA ALA A 337 -21.41 -28.49 13.91
C ALA A 337 -21.83 -29.44 15.05
N ALA A 338 -21.98 -28.94 16.27
CA ALA A 338 -22.41 -29.73 17.42
C ALA A 338 -23.93 -30.06 17.39
N ASP A 339 -24.74 -29.24 16.71
CA ASP A 339 -26.17 -29.51 16.51
C ASP A 339 -26.42 -30.22 15.17
N LYS A 340 -26.78 -31.51 15.22
CA LYS A 340 -27.02 -32.33 14.01
C LYS A 340 -28.03 -31.70 13.05
N GLY A 341 -29.09 -31.09 13.60
CA GLY A 341 -30.14 -30.49 12.79
C GLY A 341 -29.65 -29.24 12.04
N THR A 342 -28.85 -28.40 12.68
CA THR A 342 -28.23 -27.22 12.07
C THR A 342 -27.17 -27.64 11.05
N ALA A 343 -26.32 -28.62 11.38
CA ALA A 343 -25.33 -29.16 10.47
C ALA A 343 -25.96 -29.71 9.17
N GLU A 344 -27.07 -30.47 9.26
CA GLU A 344 -27.82 -30.96 8.10
C GLU A 344 -28.33 -29.81 7.21
N ARG A 345 -28.97 -28.79 7.81
CA ARG A 345 -29.48 -27.62 7.07
C ARG A 345 -28.37 -26.80 6.41
N VAL A 346 -27.22 -26.63 7.08
CA VAL A 346 -26.07 -25.96 6.48
C VAL A 346 -25.53 -26.76 5.29
N ASN A 347 -25.42 -28.08 5.42
CA ASN A 347 -24.97 -28.95 4.32
C ASN A 347 -25.93 -28.90 3.13
N GLU A 348 -27.24 -28.75 3.34
CA GLU A 348 -28.20 -28.53 2.25
C GLU A 348 -27.90 -27.24 1.48
N VAL A 349 -27.61 -26.14 2.16
CA VAL A 349 -27.23 -24.87 1.50
C VAL A 349 -25.95 -25.03 0.69
N VAL A 350 -24.92 -25.66 1.27
CA VAL A 350 -23.64 -25.89 0.58
C VAL A 350 -23.82 -26.82 -0.64
N ASN A 351 -24.59 -27.89 -0.51
CA ASN A 351 -24.89 -28.80 -1.62
C ASN A 351 -25.71 -28.11 -2.71
N ALA A 352 -26.68 -27.26 -2.34
CA ALA A 352 -27.49 -26.52 -3.29
C ALA A 352 -26.65 -25.48 -4.06
N LEU A 353 -25.67 -24.82 -3.42
CA LEU A 353 -24.70 -23.95 -4.09
C LEU A 353 -23.84 -24.69 -5.11
N ARG A 354 -23.48 -25.95 -4.82
CA ARG A 354 -22.66 -26.81 -5.68
C ARG A 354 -23.46 -27.63 -6.71
N SER A 355 -24.78 -27.59 -6.63
CA SER A 355 -25.68 -28.21 -7.62
C SER A 355 -25.58 -27.51 -8.98
N PRO A 356 -26.02 -28.14 -10.09
CA PRO A 356 -26.04 -27.49 -11.40
C PRO A 356 -26.75 -26.13 -11.42
N ASP A 357 -27.88 -25.99 -10.73
CA ASP A 357 -28.61 -24.72 -10.63
C ASP A 357 -27.88 -23.70 -9.76
N GLY A 358 -27.20 -24.15 -8.71
CA GLY A 358 -26.32 -23.31 -7.89
C GLY A 358 -25.15 -22.77 -8.70
N VAL A 359 -24.45 -23.63 -9.44
CA VAL A 359 -23.35 -23.24 -10.33
C VAL A 359 -23.83 -22.28 -11.42
N LYS A 360 -25.05 -22.47 -11.95
CA LYS A 360 -25.66 -21.52 -12.88
C LYS A 360 -25.90 -20.15 -12.24
N ALA A 361 -26.38 -20.11 -11.00
CA ALA A 361 -26.56 -18.84 -10.27
C ALA A 361 -25.22 -18.15 -9.97
N VAL A 362 -24.20 -18.91 -9.55
CA VAL A 362 -22.82 -18.43 -9.33
C VAL A 362 -22.25 -17.81 -10.61
N THR A 363 -22.32 -18.53 -11.73
CA THR A 363 -21.76 -18.08 -13.02
C THR A 363 -22.54 -16.92 -13.63
N ALA A 364 -23.87 -16.87 -13.47
CA ALA A 364 -24.69 -15.74 -13.90
C ALA A 364 -24.38 -14.44 -13.14
N ALA A 365 -23.82 -14.54 -11.92
CA ALA A 365 -23.37 -13.39 -11.13
C ALA A 365 -21.91 -12.97 -11.42
N GLY A 366 -21.27 -13.58 -12.42
CA GLY A 366 -19.90 -13.25 -12.83
C GLY A 366 -18.80 -13.97 -12.03
N PHE A 367 -19.16 -14.88 -11.11
CA PHE A 367 -18.20 -15.75 -10.43
C PHE A 367 -17.87 -16.97 -11.29
N ARG A 368 -16.77 -17.64 -10.98
CA ARG A 368 -16.43 -18.95 -11.54
C ARG A 368 -17.02 -20.07 -10.67
N GLY A 369 -17.50 -21.11 -11.31
CA GLY A 369 -17.94 -22.33 -10.64
C GLY A 369 -16.76 -23.19 -10.14
N PRO A 370 -17.04 -24.38 -9.57
CA PRO A 370 -16.01 -25.31 -9.09
C PRO A 370 -15.02 -25.80 -10.16
N ASP A 371 -15.41 -25.75 -11.44
CA ASP A 371 -14.55 -26.05 -12.60
C ASP A 371 -13.60 -24.90 -12.97
N GLN A 372 -13.73 -23.76 -12.28
CA GLN A 372 -12.97 -22.53 -12.47
C GLN A 372 -12.99 -21.99 -13.92
N GLN A 373 -14.02 -22.33 -14.69
CA GLN A 373 -14.19 -21.80 -16.03
C GLN A 373 -14.56 -20.32 -15.98
N PRO A 374 -14.06 -19.51 -16.92
CA PRO A 374 -14.36 -18.09 -16.95
C PRO A 374 -15.84 -17.83 -17.24
N PRO A 375 -16.43 -16.76 -16.68
CA PRO A 375 -17.77 -16.34 -17.06
C PRO A 375 -17.78 -15.87 -18.53
N ALA A 376 -18.97 -15.90 -19.14
CA ALA A 376 -19.15 -15.32 -20.47
C ALA A 376 -18.81 -13.82 -20.43
N SER A 377 -18.08 -13.32 -21.43
CA SER A 377 -17.68 -11.91 -21.42
C SER A 377 -18.89 -10.98 -21.63
N PRO A 378 -19.06 -9.94 -20.81
CA PRO A 378 -20.14 -8.97 -20.95
C PRO A 378 -19.85 -7.90 -22.02
N ALA A 379 -18.60 -7.79 -22.48
CA ALA A 379 -18.16 -6.82 -23.47
C ALA A 379 -17.32 -7.48 -24.58
N PRO A 380 -17.52 -7.15 -25.87
CA PRO A 380 -16.83 -7.82 -27.00
C PRO A 380 -15.30 -7.73 -26.97
N THR A 381 -14.76 -6.62 -26.45
CA THR A 381 -13.31 -6.35 -26.39
C THR A 381 -12.66 -6.88 -25.12
N VAL A 382 -13.44 -7.30 -24.13
CA VAL A 382 -12.95 -7.78 -22.84
C VAL A 382 -12.90 -9.31 -22.87
N ARG A 383 -11.79 -9.90 -22.39
CA ARG A 383 -11.64 -11.35 -22.28
C ARG A 383 -11.23 -11.72 -20.88
N PHE A 384 -12.12 -12.44 -20.19
CA PHE A 384 -11.88 -12.98 -18.85
C PHE A 384 -11.15 -14.33 -18.89
N ALA A 385 -10.08 -14.41 -19.68
CA ALA A 385 -9.34 -15.65 -19.90
C ALA A 385 -7.92 -15.51 -19.34
N PRO A 386 -7.64 -16.04 -18.14
CA PRO A 386 -6.29 -16.01 -17.61
C PRO A 386 -5.33 -16.81 -18.51
N PRO A 387 -4.09 -16.35 -18.71
CA PRO A 387 -3.08 -17.11 -19.43
C PRO A 387 -2.72 -18.39 -18.67
N THR A 388 -2.71 -19.53 -19.37
CA THR A 388 -2.29 -20.83 -18.83
C THR A 388 -0.83 -21.14 -19.16
N PRO A 389 -0.06 -21.74 -18.24
CA PRO A 389 -0.46 -22.19 -16.91
C PRO A 389 -0.38 -21.07 -15.86
N MET A 390 -1.35 -21.08 -14.96
CA MET A 390 -1.31 -20.30 -13.73
C MET A 390 -0.76 -21.16 -12.59
N THR A 391 0.12 -20.62 -11.76
CA THR A 391 0.61 -21.30 -10.56
C THR A 391 0.09 -20.57 -9.32
N ALA A 392 -0.65 -21.28 -8.47
CA ALA A 392 -1.05 -20.74 -7.17
C ALA A 392 0.21 -20.44 -6.32
N PRO A 393 0.20 -19.39 -5.49
CA PRO A 393 1.29 -19.14 -4.55
C PRO A 393 1.58 -20.40 -3.73
N GLN A 394 2.82 -20.86 -3.79
CA GLN A 394 3.34 -21.85 -2.85
C GLN A 394 4.01 -21.09 -1.72
N GLY A 395 3.69 -21.41 -0.47
CA GLY A 395 4.32 -20.74 0.67
C GLY A 395 3.62 -20.99 2.01
N ASP A 396 4.32 -20.63 3.06
CA ASP A 396 3.83 -20.65 4.43
C ASP A 396 2.84 -19.49 4.66
N LEU A 397 1.56 -19.83 4.87
CA LEU A 397 0.48 -18.87 5.10
C LEU A 397 0.75 -17.96 6.32
N SER A 398 1.54 -18.40 7.29
CA SER A 398 1.91 -17.58 8.45
C SER A 398 2.86 -16.43 8.09
N GLN A 399 3.75 -16.63 7.12
CA GLN A 399 4.62 -15.56 6.60
C GLN A 399 3.80 -14.55 5.79
N VAL A 400 2.81 -15.03 5.04
CA VAL A 400 1.87 -14.17 4.32
C VAL A 400 1.07 -13.30 5.29
N ALA A 401 0.57 -13.86 6.39
CA ALA A 401 -0.14 -13.09 7.42
C ALA A 401 0.72 -11.97 8.04
N LYS A 402 2.00 -12.24 8.36
CA LYS A 402 2.94 -11.21 8.85
C LYS A 402 3.14 -10.09 7.82
N MET A 403 3.25 -10.45 6.54
CA MET A 403 3.41 -9.47 5.46
C MET A 403 2.13 -8.63 5.27
N VAL A 404 0.95 -9.24 5.35
CA VAL A 404 -0.34 -8.54 5.33
C VAL A 404 -0.44 -7.53 6.48
N GLN A 405 -0.05 -7.94 7.69
CA GLN A 405 -0.03 -7.04 8.85
C GLN A 405 0.93 -5.86 8.62
N ALA A 406 2.17 -6.14 8.22
CA ALA A 406 3.16 -5.09 7.99
C ALA A 406 2.80 -4.16 6.81
N TRP A 407 2.08 -4.66 5.80
CA TRP A 407 1.51 -3.85 4.73
C TRP A 407 0.37 -2.95 5.21
N SER A 408 -0.46 -3.46 6.12
CA SER A 408 -1.59 -2.72 6.71
C SER A 408 -1.12 -1.61 7.65
N ASP A 409 -0.08 -1.88 8.43
CA ASP A 409 0.53 -0.91 9.35
C ASP A 409 1.43 0.10 8.63
N TYR A 410 1.57 -0.02 7.30
CA TYR A 410 2.41 0.85 6.51
C TYR A 410 2.00 2.32 6.65
N LYS A 411 2.91 3.13 7.18
CA LYS A 411 2.78 4.58 7.24
C LYS A 411 3.47 5.20 6.03
N PRO A 412 2.78 6.01 5.20
CA PRO A 412 3.34 6.66 4.02
C PRO A 412 4.20 7.88 4.41
N MET A 413 5.15 7.69 5.31
CA MET A 413 6.10 8.73 5.71
C MET A 413 7.35 8.65 4.84
N PRO A 414 7.87 9.78 4.33
CA PRO A 414 9.14 9.81 3.62
C PRO A 414 10.30 9.39 4.53
N PHE A 415 11.36 8.89 3.91
CA PHE A 415 12.64 8.71 4.59
C PHE A 415 13.46 10.01 4.53
N ARG A 416 14.17 10.32 5.61
CA ARG A 416 15.16 11.41 5.66
C ARG A 416 16.50 10.80 6.08
N VAL A 417 17.41 10.68 5.11
CA VAL A 417 18.63 9.89 5.22
C VAL A 417 19.85 10.80 5.11
N LEU A 418 20.67 10.83 6.17
CA LEU A 418 22.01 11.42 6.11
C LEU A 418 23.04 10.30 5.95
N ILE A 419 23.76 10.30 4.84
CA ILE A 419 24.81 9.32 4.53
C ILE A 419 26.15 9.90 4.94
N LEU A 420 26.89 9.18 5.79
CA LEU A 420 28.25 9.47 6.20
C LEU A 420 29.17 8.49 5.49
N VAL A 421 30.12 9.01 4.72
CA VAL A 421 31.03 8.21 3.89
C VAL A 421 32.47 8.40 4.35
N ASP A 422 33.12 7.30 4.67
CA ASP A 422 34.53 7.28 5.03
C ASP A 422 35.41 7.56 3.82
N GLY A 423 36.22 8.62 3.90
CA GLY A 423 37.18 9.04 2.88
C GLY A 423 38.63 8.79 3.24
N SER A 424 38.89 8.00 4.28
CA SER A 424 40.24 7.68 4.74
C SER A 424 41.02 6.80 3.76
N GLY A 425 42.34 6.75 3.95
CA GLY A 425 43.23 5.97 3.09
C GLY A 425 42.92 4.47 3.08
N SER A 426 42.36 3.92 4.17
CA SER A 426 42.02 2.50 4.26
C SER A 426 40.91 2.08 3.29
N MET A 427 40.11 3.03 2.79
CA MET A 427 39.10 2.78 1.77
C MET A 427 39.70 2.49 0.39
N ASN A 428 40.98 2.82 0.17
CA ASN A 428 41.76 2.44 -1.01
C ASN A 428 42.37 1.03 -0.89
N GLU A 429 42.21 0.33 0.24
CA GLU A 429 42.70 -1.03 0.39
C GLU A 429 41.87 -2.04 -0.42
N PRO A 430 42.50 -3.06 -1.01
CA PRO A 430 41.80 -4.11 -1.75
C PRO A 430 41.01 -5.03 -0.81
N VAL A 431 39.83 -5.47 -1.27
CA VAL A 431 39.05 -6.50 -0.60
C VAL A 431 39.50 -7.89 -1.07
N LYS A 432 39.92 -8.74 -0.12
CA LYS A 432 40.42 -10.10 -0.41
C LYS A 432 39.40 -10.90 -1.22
N GLY A 433 39.85 -11.55 -2.29
CA GLY A 433 39.02 -12.43 -3.12
C GLY A 433 38.12 -11.72 -4.16
N LYS A 434 38.24 -10.39 -4.33
CA LYS A 434 37.39 -9.61 -5.26
C LYS A 434 38.17 -9.00 -6.43
N GLY A 435 39.19 -9.71 -6.93
CA GLY A 435 39.90 -9.32 -8.15
C GLY A 435 40.66 -7.98 -8.06
N GLY A 436 41.07 -7.58 -6.85
CA GLY A 436 41.82 -6.33 -6.63
C GLY A 436 40.97 -5.08 -6.44
N LYS A 437 39.62 -5.19 -6.45
CA LYS A 437 38.74 -4.06 -6.15
C LYS A 437 38.95 -3.54 -4.72
N THR A 438 38.98 -2.23 -4.59
CA THR A 438 39.09 -1.53 -3.30
C THR A 438 37.74 -1.46 -2.57
N LYS A 439 37.75 -1.15 -1.28
CA LYS A 439 36.50 -0.91 -0.52
C LYS A 439 35.69 0.23 -1.15
N ALA A 440 36.35 1.29 -1.61
CA ALA A 440 35.71 2.38 -2.33
C ALA A 440 35.09 1.95 -3.66
N ASP A 441 35.74 1.05 -4.42
CA ASP A 441 35.16 0.51 -5.67
C ASP A 441 33.84 -0.21 -5.41
N ILE A 442 33.80 -1.04 -4.37
CA ILE A 442 32.58 -1.75 -3.96
C ILE A 442 31.49 -0.74 -3.59
N MET A 443 31.82 0.26 -2.75
CA MET A 443 30.86 1.29 -2.36
C MET A 443 30.29 2.06 -3.57
N ARG A 444 31.13 2.43 -4.53
CA ARG A 444 30.71 3.14 -5.75
C ARG A 444 29.77 2.30 -6.61
N GLU A 445 30.10 1.02 -6.81
CA GLU A 445 29.27 0.08 -7.56
C GLU A 445 27.89 -0.09 -6.90
N SER A 446 27.85 -0.28 -5.58
CA SER A 446 26.60 -0.48 -4.85
C SER A 446 25.76 0.78 -4.72
N SER A 447 26.37 1.96 -4.72
CA SER A 447 25.68 3.24 -4.52
C SER A 447 24.68 3.56 -5.64
N VAL A 448 25.01 3.18 -6.87
CA VAL A 448 24.13 3.38 -8.03
C VAL A 448 22.85 2.56 -7.88
N GLU A 449 23.00 1.26 -7.60
CA GLU A 449 21.87 0.34 -7.43
C GLU A 449 21.03 0.71 -6.20
N THR A 450 21.69 1.08 -5.10
CA THR A 450 21.03 1.53 -3.86
C THR A 450 20.18 2.78 -4.07
N THR A 451 20.70 3.78 -4.78
CA THR A 451 19.98 5.06 -4.97
C THR A 451 18.72 4.86 -5.83
N GLN A 452 18.68 3.81 -6.65
CA GLN A 452 17.47 3.46 -7.42
C GLN A 452 16.35 2.94 -6.53
N LEU A 453 16.66 2.35 -5.36
CA LEU A 453 15.68 1.81 -4.41
C LEU A 453 15.03 2.89 -3.54
N LEU A 454 15.59 4.09 -3.48
CA LEU A 454 15.07 5.18 -2.67
C LEU A 454 13.79 5.73 -3.31
N GLY A 455 12.70 5.68 -2.52
CA GLY A 455 11.41 6.23 -2.90
C GLY A 455 11.50 7.73 -3.19
N ARG A 456 10.59 8.23 -4.01
CA ARG A 456 10.65 9.57 -4.61
C ARG A 456 10.56 10.72 -3.62
N THR A 457 9.84 10.48 -2.52
CA THR A 457 9.65 11.44 -1.43
C THR A 457 10.80 11.43 -0.43
N THR A 458 11.81 10.57 -0.63
CA THR A 458 12.98 10.48 0.24
C THR A 458 13.82 11.74 0.16
N GLU A 459 14.28 12.20 1.31
CA GLU A 459 15.27 13.26 1.44
C GLU A 459 16.63 12.64 1.73
N VAL A 460 17.66 13.07 1.00
CA VAL A 460 19.02 12.52 1.12
C VAL A 460 20.03 13.65 1.25
N GLY A 461 21.00 13.48 2.13
CA GLY A 461 22.21 14.29 2.25
C GLY A 461 23.44 13.40 2.37
N ILE A 462 24.60 13.93 2.01
CA ILE A 462 25.88 13.21 2.05
C ILE A 462 26.92 14.09 2.74
N ARG A 463 27.61 13.50 3.72
CA ARG A 463 28.85 14.02 4.29
C ARG A 463 29.94 12.99 4.10
N ASP A 464 31.12 13.44 3.72
CA ASP A 464 32.32 12.62 3.76
C ASP A 464 33.18 13.01 4.96
N PHE A 465 33.89 12.04 5.53
CA PHE A 465 34.75 12.27 6.67
C PHE A 465 36.13 11.67 6.45
N ALA A 466 37.13 12.53 6.61
CA ALA A 466 38.55 12.25 6.47
C ALA A 466 39.30 13.48 6.99
N VAL A 467 40.48 13.29 7.57
CA VAL A 467 41.39 14.41 7.87
C VAL A 467 42.65 14.26 7.04
N SER A 468 42.99 15.30 6.28
CA SER A 468 44.14 15.33 5.39
C SER A 468 44.77 16.72 5.37
N PRO A 469 45.92 16.91 4.70
CA PRO A 469 46.51 18.23 4.53
C PRO A 469 45.56 19.25 3.87
N THR A 470 44.65 18.79 3.01
CA THR A 470 43.65 19.59 2.30
C THR A 470 42.33 19.74 3.07
N GLN A 471 42.04 18.84 4.01
CA GLN A 471 40.82 18.85 4.82
C GLN A 471 41.15 18.79 6.32
N LYS A 472 41.07 19.95 6.99
CA LYS A 472 41.40 20.08 8.43
C LYS A 472 40.23 19.79 9.39
N GLY A 473 38.99 19.82 8.90
CA GLY A 473 37.80 19.50 9.69
C GLY A 473 37.50 18.01 9.71
N PRO A 474 36.66 17.51 10.64
CA PRO A 474 36.35 16.08 10.72
C PRO A 474 35.53 15.58 9.52
N TRP A 475 34.77 16.46 8.86
CA TRP A 475 33.91 16.09 7.73
C TRP A 475 33.65 17.29 6.81
N VAL A 476 33.21 17.01 5.59
CA VAL A 476 32.72 17.99 4.61
C VAL A 476 31.32 17.60 4.15
N GLU A 477 30.44 18.59 3.99
CA GLU A 477 29.12 18.36 3.39
C GLU A 477 29.26 18.36 1.87
N ARG A 478 28.97 17.21 1.25
CA ARG A 478 29.02 17.04 -0.20
C ARG A 478 27.67 17.29 -0.85
N VAL A 479 26.59 16.86 -0.18
CA VAL A 479 25.21 17.09 -0.62
C VAL A 479 24.38 17.51 0.59
N PRO A 480 23.81 18.73 0.59
CA PRO A 480 22.89 19.15 1.64
C PRO A 480 21.61 18.30 1.64
N LEU A 481 21.13 17.97 2.83
CA LEU A 481 19.95 17.14 3.04
C LEU A 481 18.68 17.79 2.46
N GLY A 482 18.02 17.09 1.54
CA GLY A 482 16.75 17.54 0.93
C GLY A 482 16.15 16.51 -0.01
N ALA A 483 14.96 16.80 -0.56
CA ALA A 483 14.20 15.86 -1.40
C ALA A 483 14.96 15.45 -2.67
N LEU A 484 14.92 14.17 -3.03
CA LEU A 484 15.61 13.63 -4.21
C LEU A 484 15.16 14.26 -5.53
N GLU A 485 13.88 14.59 -5.65
CA GLU A 485 13.28 15.19 -6.86
C GLU A 485 13.52 16.71 -6.97
N GLN A 486 13.97 17.36 -5.89
CA GLN A 486 14.26 18.80 -5.94
C GLN A 486 15.51 19.06 -6.80
N ARG A 487 15.46 20.12 -7.62
CA ARG A 487 16.59 20.57 -8.44
C ARG A 487 17.72 21.16 -7.59
N VAL A 488 18.94 20.77 -7.91
CA VAL A 488 20.20 21.29 -7.36
C VAL A 488 21.04 21.74 -8.55
N GLY A 489 20.93 23.02 -8.91
CA GLY A 489 21.47 23.52 -10.18
C GLY A 489 20.69 22.98 -11.38
N ALA A 490 21.39 22.44 -12.37
CA ALA A 490 20.80 21.86 -13.57
C ALA A 490 20.26 20.43 -13.35
N ASP A 491 20.78 19.71 -12.35
CA ASP A 491 20.43 18.33 -12.05
C ASP A 491 19.34 18.24 -10.97
N THR A 492 18.68 17.10 -10.88
CA THR A 492 17.94 16.67 -9.68
C THR A 492 18.90 16.29 -8.57
N ARG A 493 18.48 16.40 -7.31
CA ARG A 493 19.32 15.95 -6.19
C ARG A 493 19.65 14.47 -6.30
N LYS A 494 18.75 13.63 -6.84
CA LYS A 494 19.03 12.22 -7.14
C LYS A 494 20.25 12.07 -8.06
N GLU A 495 20.30 12.82 -9.15
CA GLU A 495 21.44 12.82 -10.07
C GLU A 495 22.72 13.33 -9.39
N VAL A 496 22.62 14.38 -8.55
CA VAL A 496 23.77 14.88 -7.78
C VAL A 496 24.27 13.82 -6.80
N VAL A 497 23.40 13.16 -6.03
CA VAL A 497 23.73 12.07 -5.11
C VAL A 497 24.47 10.95 -5.83
N VAL A 498 23.94 10.49 -6.97
CA VAL A 498 24.59 9.45 -7.79
C VAL A 498 25.97 9.92 -8.24
N LYS A 499 26.09 11.12 -8.82
CA LYS A 499 27.37 11.68 -9.28
C LYS A 499 28.37 11.77 -8.13
N THR A 500 27.97 12.28 -6.97
CA THR A 500 28.82 12.40 -5.78
C THR A 500 29.32 11.04 -5.31
N LEU A 501 28.45 10.03 -5.19
CA LEU A 501 28.86 8.70 -4.75
C LEU A 501 29.76 8.02 -5.79
N THR A 502 29.43 8.08 -7.08
CA THR A 502 30.24 7.45 -8.15
C THR A 502 31.59 8.15 -8.39
N GLY A 503 31.68 9.45 -8.11
CA GLY A 503 32.91 10.23 -8.20
C GLY A 503 33.74 10.23 -6.91
N PHE A 504 33.27 9.55 -5.86
CA PHE A 504 33.94 9.51 -4.58
C PHE A 504 35.34 8.90 -4.68
N THR A 505 36.34 9.60 -4.17
CA THR A 505 37.73 9.15 -4.17
C THR A 505 38.30 9.35 -2.77
N PRO A 506 38.68 8.29 -2.05
CA PRO A 506 39.33 8.41 -0.75
C PRO A 506 40.72 9.04 -0.87
N GLU A 507 41.11 9.79 0.15
CA GLU A 507 42.39 10.49 0.18
C GLU A 507 43.50 9.61 0.80
N ASN A 508 44.60 9.43 0.06
CA ASN A 508 45.75 8.66 0.55
C ASN A 508 46.40 9.36 1.76
N GLY A 509 46.64 8.59 2.83
CA GLY A 509 47.25 9.10 4.07
C GLY A 509 46.31 9.99 4.90
N ALA A 510 45.02 10.02 4.58
CA ALA A 510 44.03 10.69 5.41
C ALA A 510 43.61 9.80 6.59
N GLY A 511 43.52 10.41 7.77
CA GLY A 511 43.02 9.77 8.99
C GLY A 511 41.50 9.77 9.09
N THR A 512 40.96 9.01 10.04
CA THR A 512 39.54 8.66 10.14
C THR A 512 38.90 9.25 11.41
N PRO A 513 38.24 10.42 11.33
CA PRO A 513 37.56 11.07 12.47
C PRO A 513 36.14 10.52 12.67
N LEU A 514 36.01 9.20 12.73
CA LEU A 514 34.72 8.48 12.76
C LEU A 514 33.83 8.93 13.92
N TYR A 515 34.35 8.88 15.14
CA TYR A 515 33.56 9.12 16.35
C TYR A 515 33.07 10.56 16.42
N ARG A 516 33.95 11.52 16.10
CA ARG A 516 33.57 12.93 16.06
C ARG A 516 32.50 13.20 15.00
N THR A 517 32.65 12.63 13.81
CA THR A 517 31.69 12.79 12.71
C THR A 517 30.31 12.25 13.08
N VAL A 518 30.25 11.06 13.71
CA VAL A 518 28.98 10.47 14.14
C VAL A 518 28.29 11.36 15.18
N LEU A 519 29.02 11.87 16.18
CA LEU A 519 28.44 12.76 17.19
C LEU A 519 27.89 14.06 16.58
N ASP A 520 28.65 14.68 15.66
CA ASP A 520 28.23 15.90 14.97
C ASP A 520 27.00 15.64 14.08
N ALA A 521 26.99 14.52 13.35
CA ALA A 521 25.87 14.12 12.51
C ALA A 521 24.59 13.88 13.32
N VAL A 522 24.67 13.17 14.45
CA VAL A 522 23.53 12.94 15.34
C VAL A 522 23.01 14.27 15.90
N ALA A 523 23.90 15.13 16.40
CA ALA A 523 23.52 16.42 16.94
C ALA A 523 22.84 17.32 15.90
N ASP A 524 23.33 17.35 14.66
CA ASP A 524 22.73 18.12 13.58
C ASP A 524 21.40 17.54 13.10
N ALA A 525 21.34 16.23 12.89
CA ALA A 525 20.12 15.54 12.47
C ALA A 525 19.00 15.68 13.51
N GLN A 526 19.32 15.73 14.81
CA GLN A 526 18.34 16.00 15.86
C GLN A 526 17.76 17.42 15.82
N LYS A 527 18.58 18.42 15.47
CA LYS A 527 18.11 19.80 15.27
C LYS A 527 17.17 19.89 14.06
N GLN A 528 17.44 19.10 13.04
CA GLN A 528 16.67 19.03 11.79
C GLN A 528 15.62 17.90 11.77
N TYR A 529 15.29 17.35 12.94
CA TYR A 529 14.38 16.20 13.03
C TYR A 529 13.00 16.55 12.48
N ASN A 530 12.48 15.71 11.58
CA ASN A 530 11.15 15.85 11.01
C ASN A 530 10.23 14.73 11.52
N ALA A 531 9.26 15.04 12.40
CA ALA A 531 8.34 14.05 12.95
C ALA A 531 7.40 13.42 11.91
N ALA A 532 7.29 14.00 10.71
CA ALA A 532 6.54 13.43 9.59
C ALA A 532 7.41 12.56 8.66
N ALA A 533 8.64 12.23 9.05
CA ALA A 533 9.58 11.41 8.28
C ALA A 533 10.27 10.34 9.16
N PHE A 534 10.71 9.26 8.53
CA PHE A 534 11.66 8.33 9.15
C PHE A 534 13.07 8.92 9.06
N ASN A 535 13.58 9.45 10.19
CA ASN A 535 14.88 10.08 10.26
C ASN A 535 15.95 9.02 10.56
N GLN A 536 17.01 8.94 9.75
CA GLN A 536 18.04 7.92 9.91
C GLN A 536 19.41 8.39 9.41
N ILE A 537 20.47 7.81 9.97
CA ILE A 537 21.84 8.02 9.51
C ILE A 537 22.37 6.71 8.95
N PHE A 538 22.98 6.77 7.76
CA PHE A 538 23.75 5.66 7.20
C PHE A 538 25.23 5.96 7.38
N LEU A 539 25.98 5.00 7.92
CA LEU A 539 27.41 5.11 8.16
C LEU A 539 28.14 4.06 7.32
N LEU A 540 28.92 4.51 6.33
CA LEU A 540 29.67 3.68 5.39
C LEU A 540 31.16 3.81 5.71
N THR A 541 31.79 2.79 6.29
CA THR A 541 33.15 2.87 6.83
C THR A 541 33.78 1.49 7.00
N ASP A 542 35.06 1.41 7.32
CA ASP A 542 35.68 0.21 7.90
C ASP A 542 35.84 0.30 9.44
N GLY A 543 35.33 1.36 10.08
CA GLY A 543 34.95 1.36 11.49
C GLY A 543 36.02 1.80 12.49
N LYS A 544 37.19 2.24 12.03
CA LYS A 544 38.26 2.72 12.92
C LYS A 544 38.23 4.23 13.12
N ASP A 545 38.60 4.68 14.31
CA ASP A 545 38.79 6.10 14.65
C ASP A 545 40.28 6.33 14.95
N GLU A 546 41.04 6.73 13.93
CA GLU A 546 42.51 6.74 14.01
C GLU A 546 43.15 7.84 13.16
N ASP A 547 44.43 8.13 13.44
CA ASP A 547 45.30 9.03 12.67
C ASP A 547 44.76 10.47 12.48
N THR A 548 44.06 11.01 13.49
CA THR A 548 43.46 12.34 13.43
C THR A 548 43.44 13.07 14.79
N PRO A 549 43.55 14.42 14.81
CA PRO A 549 43.42 15.20 16.05
C PRO A 549 42.02 15.15 16.69
N PHE A 550 41.02 14.60 15.98
CA PHE A 550 39.66 14.43 16.50
C PHE A 550 39.41 13.05 17.13
N SER A 551 40.40 12.16 17.14
CA SER A 551 40.24 10.81 17.66
C SER A 551 39.88 10.81 19.14
N MET A 552 39.06 9.85 19.55
CA MET A 552 38.69 9.67 20.96
C MET A 552 38.56 8.19 21.32
N SER A 553 38.57 7.88 22.62
CA SER A 553 38.33 6.50 23.04
C SER A 553 36.89 6.09 22.76
N LYS A 554 36.69 4.82 22.36
CA LYS A 554 35.37 4.22 22.14
C LYS A 554 34.43 4.43 23.34
N GLN A 555 34.94 4.31 24.56
CA GLN A 555 34.16 4.51 25.79
C GLN A 555 33.67 5.96 25.93
N ALA A 556 34.53 6.95 25.66
CA ALA A 556 34.15 8.35 25.69
C ALA A 556 33.12 8.67 24.61
N PHE A 557 33.30 8.12 23.42
CA PHE A 557 32.38 8.25 22.30
C PHE A 557 30.99 7.66 22.62
N LEU A 558 30.90 6.40 23.03
CA LEU A 558 29.61 5.76 23.35
C LEU A 558 28.88 6.48 24.48
N THR A 559 29.62 7.00 25.48
CA THR A 559 29.04 7.82 26.55
C THR A 559 28.42 9.12 26.00
N GLN A 560 29.08 9.79 25.05
CA GLN A 560 28.54 10.99 24.42
C GLN A 560 27.37 10.66 23.49
N LEU A 561 27.46 9.59 22.71
CA LEU A 561 26.40 9.14 21.82
C LEU A 561 25.12 8.79 22.60
N GLN A 562 25.25 8.12 23.74
CA GLN A 562 24.14 7.80 24.63
C GLN A 562 23.46 9.07 25.18
N LYS A 563 24.24 10.10 25.54
CA LYS A 563 23.71 11.39 26.02
C LYS A 563 22.96 12.16 24.93
N LEU A 564 23.34 11.99 23.67
CA LEU A 564 22.62 12.57 22.55
C LEU A 564 21.28 11.87 22.31
N GLN A 565 21.09 10.60 22.68
CA GLN A 565 19.85 9.89 22.37
C GLN A 565 18.61 10.56 22.97
N ASN A 566 17.57 10.71 22.14
CA ASN A 566 16.30 11.25 22.55
C ASN A 566 15.17 10.29 22.13
N PRO A 567 14.50 9.61 23.06
CA PRO A 567 13.41 8.68 22.75
C PRO A 567 12.23 9.30 21.99
N GLN A 568 12.02 10.62 22.08
CA GLN A 568 10.97 11.34 21.35
C GLN A 568 11.40 11.77 19.94
N LYS A 569 12.70 11.67 19.64
CA LYS A 569 13.29 11.96 18.33
C LYS A 569 14.27 10.83 17.96
N PRO A 570 13.77 9.58 17.78
CA PRO A 570 14.63 8.43 17.51
C PRO A 570 15.40 8.65 16.21
N LEU A 571 16.71 8.39 16.24
CA LEU A 571 17.60 8.57 15.12
C LEU A 571 18.53 7.35 15.00
N PRO A 572 18.03 6.22 14.46
CA PRO A 572 18.82 5.02 14.29
C PRO A 572 19.99 5.25 13.34
N ILE A 573 21.15 4.67 13.70
CA ILE A 573 22.33 4.63 12.84
C ILE A 573 22.48 3.23 12.25
N PHE A 574 22.49 3.19 10.93
CA PHE A 574 22.71 1.98 10.16
C PHE A 574 24.13 1.97 9.62
N ALA A 575 24.95 1.04 10.13
CA ALA A 575 26.35 0.98 9.79
C ALA A 575 26.64 -0.15 8.80
N VAL A 576 27.42 0.15 7.78
CA VAL A 576 27.95 -0.82 6.82
C VAL A 576 29.46 -0.86 6.96
N GLY A 577 29.97 -2.00 7.40
CA GLY A 577 31.41 -2.24 7.57
C GLY A 577 32.02 -2.84 6.30
N TYR A 578 32.94 -2.12 5.64
CA TYR A 578 33.57 -2.59 4.40
C TYR A 578 34.84 -3.42 4.64
N GLY A 579 34.86 -4.62 4.07
CA GLY A 579 36.03 -5.50 4.06
C GLY A 579 36.22 -6.30 5.36
N ALA A 580 37.10 -7.30 5.31
CA ALA A 580 37.28 -8.28 6.40
C ALA A 580 37.88 -7.68 7.69
N ASN A 581 38.52 -6.51 7.60
CA ASN A 581 39.14 -5.82 8.73
C ASN A 581 38.22 -4.76 9.36
N ALA A 582 36.96 -4.67 8.92
CA ALA A 582 36.04 -3.70 9.47
C ALA A 582 35.82 -3.95 10.98
N ASP A 583 35.87 -2.90 11.80
CA ASP A 583 35.58 -2.99 13.24
C ASP A 583 34.06 -3.12 13.48
N MET A 584 33.53 -4.29 13.15
CA MET A 584 32.12 -4.61 13.32
C MET A 584 31.66 -4.58 14.78
N ALA A 585 32.58 -4.78 15.74
CA ALA A 585 32.23 -4.66 17.16
C ALA A 585 31.86 -3.22 17.50
N THR A 586 32.67 -2.26 17.06
CA THR A 586 32.38 -0.82 17.21
C THR A 586 31.13 -0.40 16.46
N LEU A 587 30.97 -0.82 15.20
CA LEU A 587 29.77 -0.49 14.42
C LEU A 587 28.49 -1.07 15.05
N THR A 588 28.56 -2.28 15.60
CA THR A 588 27.44 -2.92 16.30
C THR A 588 27.08 -2.17 17.57
N ASP A 589 28.07 -1.68 18.33
CA ASP A 589 27.79 -0.89 19.53
C ASP A 589 27.13 0.46 19.20
N ILE A 590 27.58 1.13 18.13
CA ILE A 590 26.93 2.36 17.61
C ILE A 590 25.46 2.10 17.25
N ALA A 591 25.22 1.05 16.46
CA ALA A 591 23.90 0.65 16.03
C ALA A 591 22.99 0.34 17.24
N LYS A 592 23.46 -0.47 18.19
CA LYS A 592 22.70 -0.82 19.41
C LYS A 592 22.36 0.41 20.27
N THR A 593 23.30 1.34 20.45
CA THR A 593 23.07 2.56 21.23
C THR A 593 21.98 3.45 20.62
N THR A 594 21.77 3.38 19.30
CA THR A 594 20.87 4.28 18.56
C THR A 594 19.58 3.61 18.09
N GLY A 595 19.44 2.29 18.28
CA GLY A 595 18.32 1.50 17.78
C GLY A 595 18.41 1.17 16.29
N GLY A 596 19.62 1.16 15.72
CA GLY A 596 19.90 0.76 14.34
C GLY A 596 20.49 -0.64 14.20
N LEU A 597 21.11 -0.90 13.04
CA LEU A 597 21.71 -2.19 12.68
C LEU A 597 23.09 -1.99 12.05
N ALA A 598 24.03 -2.90 12.35
CA ALA A 598 25.34 -2.95 11.69
C ALA A 598 25.45 -4.21 10.82
N VAL A 599 25.88 -4.06 9.57
CA VAL A 599 25.99 -5.16 8.60
C VAL A 599 27.38 -5.15 7.95
N PRO A 600 28.08 -6.29 7.90
CA PRO A 600 29.32 -6.38 7.13
C PRO A 600 28.99 -6.41 5.62
N SER A 601 29.78 -5.70 4.82
CA SER A 601 29.71 -5.75 3.35
C SER A 601 31.06 -6.16 2.78
N SER A 602 31.07 -7.31 2.12
CA SER A 602 32.23 -7.85 1.42
C SER A 602 32.07 -7.78 -0.10
N ASP A 603 30.86 -7.53 -0.59
CA ASP A 603 30.55 -7.27 -1.99
C ASP A 603 29.30 -6.40 -2.21
N PRO A 604 29.02 -5.99 -3.47
CA PRO A 604 27.88 -5.12 -3.74
C PRO A 604 26.51 -5.71 -3.40
N GLY A 605 26.35 -7.03 -3.49
CA GLY A 605 25.11 -7.72 -3.15
C GLY A 605 24.82 -7.66 -1.65
N ASP A 606 25.86 -7.70 -0.82
CA ASP A 606 25.74 -7.55 0.64
C ASP A 606 25.16 -6.18 1.02
N LEU A 607 25.50 -5.10 0.30
CA LEU A 607 24.98 -3.77 0.60
C LEU A 607 23.48 -3.68 0.30
N ILE A 608 23.01 -4.22 -0.83
CA ILE A 608 21.58 -4.27 -1.15
C ILE A 608 20.82 -5.05 -0.07
N LYS A 609 21.37 -6.19 0.40
CA LYS A 609 20.78 -6.96 1.50
C LYS A 609 20.77 -6.17 2.79
N ALA A 610 21.85 -5.45 3.12
CA ALA A 610 21.92 -4.60 4.30
C ALA A 610 20.83 -3.52 4.26
N ILE A 611 20.71 -2.79 3.15
CA ILE A 611 19.68 -1.77 2.96
C ILE A 611 18.28 -2.37 3.02
N ALA A 612 18.08 -3.54 2.41
CA ALA A 612 16.81 -4.25 2.48
C ALA A 612 16.46 -4.61 3.94
N GLN A 613 17.42 -5.12 4.72
CA GLN A 613 17.24 -5.40 6.15
C GLN A 613 16.87 -4.14 6.91
N ILE A 614 17.56 -3.04 6.63
CA ILE A 614 17.32 -1.73 7.28
C ILE A 614 15.93 -1.19 6.95
N LEU A 615 15.53 -1.19 5.68
CA LEU A 615 14.23 -0.69 5.24
C LEU A 615 13.07 -1.53 5.76
N VAL A 616 13.28 -2.83 5.94
CA VAL A 616 12.31 -3.72 6.61
C VAL A 616 12.30 -3.49 8.13
N HIS A 617 13.45 -3.18 8.75
CA HIS A 617 13.59 -2.97 10.20
C HIS A 617 13.05 -1.61 10.70
N VAL A 618 13.26 -0.53 9.94
CA VAL A 618 12.88 0.85 10.34
C VAL A 618 11.37 1.06 10.33
N ARG A 619 10.63 0.32 9.50
CA ARG A 619 9.19 0.51 9.37
C ARG A 619 8.52 -0.08 10.61
N PRO A 620 7.88 0.74 11.47
CA PRO A 620 7.22 0.24 12.65
C PRO A 620 6.11 -0.70 12.19
N THR A 621 6.28 -1.99 12.44
CA THR A 621 5.15 -2.89 12.66
C THR A 621 4.39 -2.31 13.84
N GLY A 622 3.11 -2.03 13.66
CA GLY A 622 2.26 -1.41 14.69
C GLY A 622 2.14 -2.26 15.94
#